data_AF-F2J4X5-F1
#
_entry.id   AF-F2J4X5-F1
#
_cell.length_a   1.000
_cell.length_b   1.000
_cell.length_c   1.000
_cell.angle_alpha   90.00
_cell.angle_beta   90.00
_cell.angle_gamma   90.00
#
_symmetry.space_group_name_H-M   'P 1'
#
loop_
_entity.id
_entity.type
_entity.pdbx_description
1 polymer ?
#
loop_
_entity_poly.entity_id
_entity_poly.type
_entity_poly.pdbx_seq_one_letter_code
_entity_poly.pdbx_strand_id
1 'polypeptide(L)'
;MRAERQHIWPARPTIAATVRVALPDAALFAPLWALAMAGLAAGHLWWAEQGLTARTLAIVLLFAAGGLLGSFVAWIAAAVVACLRRHPSARFAAMVLSLGIGTVATTALLFFLQFRAYYAQWHDATLSKAWIVETLMTGATAAYLFGIEGMRILLPWGLPLLLLAALVFTRRQALPTRAGPGIRRPSH
;
A
#
# COMPACT_ATOMS: atom_id res chain seq x y z
N MET A 1 -13.32 50.36 -22.51
CA MET A 1 -13.46 48.92 -22.79
C MET A 1 -12.57 48.14 -21.84
N ARG A 2 -13.15 47.57 -20.78
CA ARG A 2 -12.44 46.87 -19.69
C ARG A 2 -12.45 45.38 -20.02
N ALA A 3 -11.32 44.85 -20.49
CA ALA A 3 -11.18 43.44 -20.82
C ALA A 3 -11.33 42.59 -19.54
N GLU A 4 -12.45 41.89 -19.45
CA GLU A 4 -12.81 40.98 -18.38
C GLU A 4 -11.87 39.77 -18.45
N ARG A 5 -10.81 39.79 -17.62
CA ARG A 5 -9.91 38.63 -17.45
C ARG A 5 -10.71 37.53 -16.75
N GLN A 6 -11.33 36.67 -17.56
CA GLN A 6 -11.90 35.41 -17.10
C GLN A 6 -10.78 34.60 -16.44
N HIS A 7 -10.81 34.57 -15.12
CA HIS A 7 -9.91 33.78 -14.30
C HIS A 7 -10.35 32.32 -14.45
N ILE A 8 -9.90 31.65 -15.52
CA ILE A 8 -10.22 30.25 -15.78
C ILE A 8 -9.61 29.43 -14.64
N TRP A 9 -10.42 29.09 -13.65
CA TRP A 9 -10.00 28.19 -12.58
C TRP A 9 -9.62 26.85 -13.23
N PRO A 10 -8.44 26.27 -12.95
CA PRO A 10 -8.10 24.98 -13.53
C PRO A 10 -9.16 23.96 -13.12
N ALA A 11 -9.75 23.29 -14.12
CA ALA A 11 -10.76 22.26 -13.90
C ALA A 11 -10.21 21.23 -12.89
N ARG A 12 -11.05 20.81 -11.94
CA ARG A 12 -10.64 19.78 -10.98
C ARG A 12 -10.29 18.52 -11.78
N PRO A 13 -9.08 17.93 -11.59
CA PRO A 13 -8.75 16.69 -12.25
C PRO A 13 -9.77 15.63 -11.86
N THR A 14 -10.23 14.85 -12.84
CA THR A 14 -11.16 13.75 -12.58
C THR A 14 -10.43 12.61 -11.86
N ILE A 15 -11.19 11.76 -11.17
CA ILE A 15 -10.63 10.56 -10.51
C ILE A 15 -9.91 9.68 -11.55
N ALA A 16 -10.51 9.49 -12.73
CA ALA A 16 -9.91 8.70 -13.80
C ALA A 16 -8.55 9.25 -14.27
N ALA A 17 -8.42 10.58 -14.43
CA ALA A 17 -7.15 11.21 -14.77
C ALA A 17 -6.12 11.04 -13.66
N THR A 18 -6.54 11.17 -12.40
CA THR A 18 -5.68 10.98 -11.22
C THR A 18 -5.12 9.56 -11.15
N VAL A 19 -5.96 8.54 -11.34
CA VAL A 19 -5.52 7.14 -11.35
C VAL A 19 -4.50 6.89 -12.45
N ARG A 20 -4.75 7.39 -13.67
CA ARG A 20 -3.82 7.23 -14.80
C ARG A 20 -2.44 7.82 -14.52
N VAL A 21 -2.39 9.00 -13.90
CA VAL A 21 -1.13 9.66 -13.52
C VAL A 21 -0.43 8.93 -12.37
N ALA A 22 -1.19 8.34 -11.44
CA ALA A 22 -0.65 7.64 -10.27
C ALA A 22 -0.09 6.24 -10.58
N LEU A 23 -0.54 5.58 -11.66
CA LEU A 23 -0.10 4.23 -12.05
C LEU A 23 1.43 4.05 -12.16
N PRO A 24 2.19 4.88 -12.92
CA PRO A 24 3.64 4.71 -13.02
C PRO A 24 4.35 4.91 -11.68
N ASP A 25 3.89 5.87 -10.87
CA ASP A 25 4.45 6.10 -9.54
C ASP A 25 4.18 4.91 -8.61
N ALA A 26 2.98 4.33 -8.66
CA ALA A 26 2.62 3.14 -7.92
C ALA A 26 3.47 1.93 -8.35
N ALA A 27 3.67 1.75 -9.66
CA ALA A 27 4.49 0.68 -10.23
C ALA A 27 5.97 0.81 -9.84
N LEU A 28 6.49 2.03 -9.68
CA LEU A 28 7.86 2.28 -9.22
C LEU A 28 8.00 2.12 -7.70
N PHE A 29 7.01 2.60 -6.94
CA PHE A 29 7.03 2.53 -5.48
C PHE A 29 6.88 1.10 -4.97
N ALA A 30 6.05 0.28 -5.62
CA ALA A 30 5.70 -1.03 -5.12
C ALA A 30 6.91 -1.99 -4.94
N PRO A 31 7.86 -2.12 -5.90
CA PRO A 31 9.06 -2.92 -5.71
C PRO A 31 9.95 -2.42 -4.57
N LEU A 32 10.07 -1.09 -4.40
CA LEU A 32 10.87 -0.51 -3.31
C LEU A 32 10.26 -0.85 -1.94
N TRP A 33 8.93 -0.76 -1.83
CA TRP A 33 8.22 -1.13 -0.62
C TRP A 33 8.29 -2.64 -0.35
N ALA A 34 8.18 -3.47 -1.40
CA ALA A 34 8.34 -4.91 -1.30
C ALA A 34 9.73 -5.31 -0.76
N LEU A 35 10.79 -4.67 -1.26
CA LEU A 35 12.16 -4.87 -0.76
C LEU A 35 12.30 -4.41 0.70
N ALA A 36 11.66 -3.30 1.09
CA ALA A 36 11.65 -2.85 2.48
C ALA A 36 10.96 -3.87 3.41
N MET A 37 9.80 -4.41 3.00
CA MET A 37 9.09 -5.44 3.78
C MET A 37 9.88 -6.76 3.85
N ALA A 38 10.52 -7.15 2.75
CA ALA A 38 11.42 -8.31 2.72
C ALA A 38 12.60 -8.11 3.69
N GLY A 39 13.20 -6.91 3.69
CA GLY A 39 14.29 -6.54 4.59
C GLY A 39 13.88 -6.57 6.07
N LEU A 40 12.67 -6.10 6.40
CA LEU A 40 12.12 -6.21 7.76
C LEU A 40 11.95 -7.66 8.19
N ALA A 41 11.34 -8.50 7.34
CA ALA A 41 11.14 -9.92 7.63
C ALA A 41 12.49 -10.64 7.80
N ALA A 42 13.42 -10.43 6.88
CA ALA A 42 14.76 -11.02 6.95
C ALA A 42 15.53 -10.55 8.19
N GLY A 43 15.49 -9.25 8.50
CA GLY A 43 16.12 -8.69 9.70
C GLY A 43 15.54 -9.22 11.00
N HIS A 44 14.22 -9.39 11.07
CA HIS A 44 13.56 -10.02 12.22
C HIS A 44 13.99 -11.47 12.40
N LEU A 45 14.01 -12.25 11.33
CA LEU A 45 14.44 -13.65 11.34
C LEU A 45 15.91 -13.79 11.74
N TRP A 46 16.77 -12.91 11.22
CA TRP A 46 18.18 -12.84 11.60
C TRP A 46 18.36 -12.56 13.09
N TRP A 47 17.62 -11.59 13.63
CA TRP A 47 17.67 -11.25 15.06
C TRP A 47 17.17 -12.39 15.95
N ALA A 48 16.23 -13.20 15.45
CA ALA A 48 15.73 -14.39 16.11
C ALA A 48 16.60 -15.64 15.89
N GLU A 49 17.82 -15.47 15.35
CA GLU A 49 18.80 -16.53 15.06
C GLU A 49 18.22 -17.66 14.19
N GLN A 50 17.25 -17.33 13.32
CA GLN A 50 16.62 -18.30 12.43
C GLN A 50 17.47 -18.50 11.17
N GLY A 51 17.83 -19.75 10.87
CA GLY A 51 18.53 -20.11 9.64
C GLY A 51 17.71 -19.90 8.36
N LEU A 52 18.42 -19.80 7.23
CA LEU A 52 17.78 -19.75 5.91
C LEU A 52 17.28 -21.15 5.53
N THR A 53 15.96 -21.33 5.59
CA THR A 53 15.24 -22.57 5.24
C THR A 53 14.15 -22.22 4.24
N ALA A 54 13.55 -23.23 3.61
CA ALA A 54 12.38 -23.00 2.75
C ALA A 54 11.24 -22.28 3.49
N ARG A 55 11.05 -22.58 4.78
CA ARG A 55 10.03 -21.95 5.64
C ARG A 55 10.34 -20.47 5.88
N THR A 56 11.57 -20.13 6.27
CA THR A 56 11.94 -18.74 6.56
C THR A 56 11.99 -17.89 5.28
N LEU A 57 12.42 -18.47 4.15
CA LEU A 57 12.31 -17.85 2.84
C LEU A 57 10.85 -17.58 2.45
N ALA A 58 9.93 -18.53 2.69
CA ALA A 58 8.51 -18.33 2.41
C ALA A 58 7.92 -17.15 3.20
N ILE A 59 8.34 -16.96 4.46
CA ILE A 59 7.94 -15.78 5.26
C ILE A 59 8.43 -14.49 4.60
N VAL A 60 9.71 -14.42 4.21
CA VAL A 60 10.27 -13.22 3.55
C VAL A 60 9.51 -12.91 2.25
N LEU A 61 9.25 -13.93 1.42
CA LEU A 61 8.51 -13.78 0.17
C LEU A 61 7.05 -13.37 0.41
N LEU A 62 6.42 -13.88 1.46
CA LEU A 62 5.06 -13.51 1.85
C LEU A 62 4.97 -12.01 2.18
N PHE A 63 5.90 -11.49 2.98
CA PHE A 63 5.98 -10.06 3.30
C PHE A 63 6.33 -9.21 2.08
N ALA A 64 7.23 -9.69 1.22
CA ALA A 64 7.57 -9.00 -0.03
C ALA A 64 6.34 -8.88 -0.95
N ALA A 65 5.62 -9.97 -1.16
CA ALA A 65 4.42 -10.01 -2.00
C ALA A 65 3.28 -9.17 -1.40
N GLY A 66 3.07 -9.25 -0.08
CA GLY A 66 2.10 -8.43 0.64
C GLY A 66 2.41 -6.94 0.53
N GLY A 67 3.68 -6.57 0.70
CA GLY A 67 4.16 -5.21 0.48
C GLY A 67 3.97 -4.74 -0.96
N LEU A 68 4.33 -5.55 -1.96
CA LEU A 68 4.20 -5.21 -3.38
C LEU A 68 2.74 -4.89 -3.75
N LEU A 69 1.83 -5.83 -3.46
CA LEU A 69 0.42 -5.70 -3.82
C LEU A 69 -0.27 -4.61 -2.99
N GLY A 70 -0.02 -4.60 -1.69
CA GLY A 70 -0.61 -3.63 -0.77
C GLY A 70 -0.21 -2.19 -1.11
N SER A 71 1.08 -1.96 -1.40
CA SER A 71 1.58 -0.61 -1.74
C SER A 71 1.11 -0.12 -3.10
N PHE A 72 0.97 -1.00 -4.09
CA PHE A 72 0.45 -0.64 -5.41
C PHE A 72 -0.98 -0.09 -5.31
N VAL A 73 -1.85 -0.81 -4.60
CA VAL A 73 -3.25 -0.38 -4.38
C VAL A 73 -3.30 0.85 -3.47
N ALA A 74 -2.48 0.88 -2.41
CA ALA A 74 -2.42 1.99 -1.46
C ALA A 74 -2.05 3.32 -2.12
N TRP A 75 -1.06 3.32 -3.01
CA TRP A 75 -0.61 4.53 -3.69
C TRP A 75 -1.74 5.16 -4.52
N ILE A 76 -2.49 4.34 -5.26
CA ILE A 76 -3.62 4.78 -6.06
C ILE A 76 -4.72 5.34 -5.14
N ALA A 77 -5.06 4.64 -4.06
CA ALA A 77 -6.05 5.10 -3.09
C ALA A 77 -5.65 6.45 -2.46
N ALA A 78 -4.39 6.59 -2.03
CA ALA A 78 -3.86 7.83 -1.48
C ALA A 78 -3.90 8.98 -2.50
N ALA A 79 -3.59 8.70 -3.77
CA ALA A 79 -3.63 9.70 -4.84
C ALA A 79 -5.07 10.20 -5.09
N VAL A 80 -6.06 9.31 -5.08
CA VAL A 80 -7.47 9.68 -5.20
C VAL A 80 -7.91 10.57 -4.03
N VAL A 81 -7.59 10.19 -2.79
CA VAL A 81 -7.93 11.01 -1.61
C VAL A 81 -7.22 12.37 -1.67
N ALA A 82 -5.95 12.40 -2.09
CA ALA A 82 -5.19 13.63 -2.22
C ALA A 82 -5.69 14.58 -3.34
N CYS A 83 -6.32 14.02 -4.38
CA CYS A 83 -7.05 14.79 -5.39
C CYS A 83 -8.31 15.44 -4.79
N LEU A 84 -9.05 14.71 -3.96
CA LEU A 84 -10.26 15.21 -3.29
C LEU A 84 -9.94 16.20 -2.15
N ARG A 85 -8.81 16.02 -1.46
CA ARG A 85 -8.38 16.81 -0.30
C ARG A 85 -6.94 17.29 -0.50
N ARG A 86 -6.78 18.56 -0.87
CA ARG A 86 -5.46 19.15 -1.17
C ARG A 86 -4.62 19.52 0.07
N HIS A 87 -5.20 19.43 1.27
CA HIS A 87 -4.50 19.79 2.50
C HIS A 87 -3.34 18.80 2.79
N PRO A 88 -2.12 19.26 3.11
CA PRO A 88 -0.97 18.39 3.34
C PRO A 88 -1.20 17.31 4.39
N SER A 89 -1.88 17.63 5.49
CA SER A 89 -2.18 16.63 6.54
C SER A 89 -3.13 15.53 6.05
N ALA A 90 -4.09 15.85 5.17
CA ALA A 90 -5.01 14.87 4.61
C ALA A 90 -4.28 13.91 3.66
N ARG A 91 -3.30 14.41 2.89
CA ARG A 91 -2.46 13.59 2.00
C ARG A 91 -1.56 12.65 2.78
N PHE A 92 -0.94 13.17 3.84
CA PHE A 92 -0.12 12.39 4.75
C PHE A 92 -0.94 11.28 5.40
N ALA A 93 -2.08 11.61 6.00
CA ALA A 93 -2.98 10.64 6.61
C ALA A 93 -3.50 9.61 5.59
N ALA A 94 -3.87 10.04 4.39
CA ALA A 94 -4.29 9.14 3.33
C ALA A 94 -3.20 8.11 2.99
N MET A 95 -1.94 8.55 2.87
CA MET A 95 -0.83 7.64 2.59
C MET A 95 -0.52 6.71 3.76
N VAL A 96 -0.48 7.22 5.00
CA VAL A 96 -0.27 6.39 6.20
C VAL A 96 -1.34 5.30 6.30
N LEU A 97 -2.61 5.68 6.20
CA LEU A 97 -3.73 4.75 6.35
C LEU A 97 -3.79 3.75 5.20
N SER A 98 -3.72 4.23 3.96
CA SER A 98 -3.79 3.32 2.80
C SER A 98 -2.61 2.37 2.73
N LEU A 99 -1.38 2.84 2.97
CA LEU A 99 -0.19 1.99 2.90
C LEU A 99 -0.12 1.02 4.09
N GLY A 100 -0.47 1.49 5.29
CA GLY A 100 -0.53 0.64 6.48
C GLY A 100 -1.60 -0.44 6.34
N ILE A 101 -2.85 -0.06 6.08
CA ILE A 101 -3.97 -1.00 5.91
C ILE A 101 -3.72 -1.90 4.70
N GLY A 102 -3.29 -1.35 3.57
CA GLY A 102 -3.00 -2.13 2.35
C GLY A 102 -1.93 -3.19 2.59
N THR A 103 -0.81 -2.83 3.21
CA THR A 103 0.26 -3.80 3.52
C THR A 103 -0.24 -4.89 4.47
N VAL A 104 -0.89 -4.50 5.58
CA VAL A 104 -1.39 -5.45 6.59
C VAL A 104 -2.46 -6.36 5.99
N ALA A 105 -3.48 -5.80 5.33
CA ALA A 105 -4.60 -6.54 4.78
C ALA A 105 -4.15 -7.49 3.66
N THR A 106 -3.27 -7.04 2.75
CA THR A 106 -2.80 -7.92 1.66
C THR A 106 -1.87 -9.01 2.18
N THR A 107 -1.00 -8.72 3.14
CA THR A 107 -0.15 -9.77 3.75
C THR A 107 -1.00 -10.78 4.53
N ALA A 108 -1.97 -10.32 5.31
CA ALA A 108 -2.92 -11.19 6.02
C ALA A 108 -3.75 -12.05 5.05
N LEU A 109 -4.19 -11.48 3.92
CA LEU A 109 -4.90 -12.21 2.88
C LEU A 109 -4.03 -13.31 2.26
N LEU A 110 -2.78 -13.00 1.91
CA LEU A 110 -1.85 -14.01 1.36
C LEU A 110 -1.57 -15.11 2.38
N PHE A 111 -1.39 -14.74 3.66
CA PHE A 111 -1.22 -15.69 4.74
C PHE A 111 -2.44 -16.61 4.88
N PHE A 112 -3.65 -16.04 4.85
CA PHE A 112 -4.89 -16.79 4.84
C PHE A 112 -4.98 -17.73 3.63
N LEU A 113 -4.65 -17.28 2.41
CA LEU A 113 -4.69 -18.12 1.22
C LEU A 113 -3.72 -19.31 1.34
N GLN A 114 -2.51 -19.08 1.86
CA GLN A 114 -1.55 -20.15 2.13
C GLN A 114 -2.08 -21.11 3.20
N PHE A 115 -2.62 -20.58 4.30
CA PHE A 115 -3.16 -21.37 5.41
C PHE A 115 -4.35 -22.22 4.94
N ARG A 116 -5.28 -21.63 4.19
CA ARG A 116 -6.43 -22.32 3.60
C ARG A 116 -5.99 -23.37 2.58
N ALA A 117 -4.98 -23.10 1.76
CA ALA A 117 -4.45 -24.09 0.82
C ALA A 117 -3.86 -25.30 1.54
N TYR A 118 -3.15 -25.09 2.65
CA TYR A 118 -2.67 -26.17 3.50
C TYR A 118 -3.83 -26.98 4.09
N TYR A 119 -4.87 -26.30 4.58
CA TYR A 119 -6.01 -26.96 5.23
C TYR A 119 -7.09 -27.52 4.29
N ALA A 120 -6.99 -27.28 2.98
CA ALA A 120 -8.05 -27.57 2.03
C ALA A 120 -8.47 -29.05 1.98
N GLN A 121 -7.56 -29.99 2.26
CA GLN A 121 -7.84 -31.43 2.25
C GLN A 121 -8.74 -31.89 3.41
N TRP A 122 -8.89 -31.08 4.45
CA TRP A 122 -9.77 -31.36 5.59
C TRP A 122 -11.07 -30.54 5.53
N HIS A 123 -11.30 -29.79 4.45
CA HIS A 123 -12.55 -29.06 4.25
C HIS A 123 -13.57 -29.90 3.49
N ASP A 124 -14.83 -29.63 3.78
CA ASP A 124 -15.96 -30.23 3.07
C ASP A 124 -16.03 -29.75 1.60
N ALA A 125 -16.99 -30.28 0.84
CA ALA A 125 -17.22 -29.93 -0.56
C ALA A 125 -17.32 -28.41 -0.75
N THR A 126 -16.60 -27.91 -1.78
CA THR A 126 -16.51 -26.47 -2.05
C THR A 126 -17.90 -25.86 -2.24
N LEU A 127 -18.15 -24.71 -1.60
CA LEU A 127 -19.45 -24.02 -1.55
C LEU A 127 -20.57 -24.73 -0.75
N SER A 128 -20.27 -25.80 0.00
CA SER A 128 -21.20 -26.29 1.03
C SER A 128 -21.32 -25.29 2.18
N LYS A 129 -22.40 -25.39 2.98
CA LYS A 129 -22.55 -24.56 4.18
C LYS A 129 -21.41 -24.79 5.17
N ALA A 130 -20.97 -26.03 5.34
CA ALA A 130 -19.85 -26.38 6.21
C ALA A 130 -18.53 -25.77 5.69
N TRP A 131 -18.27 -25.87 4.39
CA TRP A 131 -17.09 -25.26 3.75
C TRP A 131 -17.01 -23.75 3.98
N ILE A 132 -18.14 -23.03 3.92
CA ILE A 132 -18.17 -21.59 4.21
C ILE A 132 -17.77 -21.33 5.67
N VAL A 133 -18.35 -22.07 6.62
CA VAL A 133 -18.03 -21.92 8.06
C VAL A 133 -16.56 -22.27 8.33
N GLU A 134 -16.06 -23.37 7.78
CA GLU A 134 -14.66 -23.80 7.89
C GLU A 134 -13.71 -22.75 7.31
N THR A 135 -14.05 -22.17 6.16
CA THR A 135 -13.27 -21.10 5.53
C THR A 135 -13.23 -19.85 6.40
N LEU A 136 -14.36 -19.45 7.00
CA LEU A 136 -14.42 -18.30 7.90
C LEU A 136 -13.59 -18.53 9.17
N MET A 137 -13.67 -19.71 9.78
CA MET A 137 -12.88 -20.04 10.98
C MET A 137 -11.38 -20.14 10.67
N THR A 138 -11.03 -20.70 9.51
CA THR A 138 -9.65 -20.71 8.99
C THR A 138 -9.15 -19.28 8.78
N GLY A 139 -9.99 -18.41 8.22
CA GLY A 139 -9.70 -16.99 8.04
C GLY A 139 -9.50 -16.24 9.33
N ALA A 140 -10.37 -16.43 10.32
CA ALA A 140 -10.26 -15.81 11.64
C ALA A 140 -8.97 -16.27 12.34
N THR A 141 -8.65 -17.57 12.29
CA THR A 141 -7.42 -18.12 12.85
C THR A 141 -6.19 -17.54 12.16
N ALA A 142 -6.18 -17.48 10.84
CA ALA A 142 -5.08 -16.91 10.08
C ALA A 142 -4.87 -15.42 10.41
N ALA A 143 -5.95 -14.64 10.50
CA ALA A 143 -5.90 -13.23 10.87
C ALA A 143 -5.36 -13.02 12.30
N TYR A 144 -5.77 -13.87 13.25
CA TYR A 144 -5.27 -13.84 14.62
C TYR A 144 -3.77 -14.17 14.69
N LEU A 145 -3.33 -15.26 14.06
CA LEU A 145 -1.92 -15.67 14.04
C LEU A 145 -1.04 -14.62 13.36
N PHE A 146 -1.48 -14.06 12.24
CA PHE A 146 -0.80 -12.96 11.59
C PHE A 146 -0.79 -11.69 12.46
N GLY A 147 -1.88 -11.40 13.17
CA GLY A 147 -1.95 -10.27 14.10
C GLY A 147 -0.90 -10.35 15.21
N ILE A 148 -0.62 -11.54 15.72
CA ILE A 148 0.42 -11.74 16.74
C ILE A 148 1.81 -11.73 16.12
N GLU A 149 2.08 -12.61 15.16
CA GLU A 149 3.45 -12.81 14.66
C GLU A 149 3.82 -11.83 13.56
N GLY A 150 2.90 -11.55 12.65
CA GLY A 150 3.14 -10.64 11.55
C GLY A 150 3.32 -9.19 12.00
N MET A 151 2.55 -8.74 13.01
CA MET A 151 2.73 -7.40 13.56
C MET A 151 4.05 -7.23 14.30
N ARG A 152 4.63 -8.28 14.87
CA ARG A 152 5.98 -8.25 15.49
C ARG A 152 7.10 -8.13 14.47
N ILE A 153 6.86 -8.55 13.24
CA ILE A 153 7.79 -8.33 12.12
C ILE A 153 7.65 -6.89 11.61
N LEU A 154 6.42 -6.40 11.49
CA LEU A 154 6.15 -5.04 11.00
C LEU A 154 6.48 -3.96 12.03
N LEU A 155 6.39 -4.22 13.33
CA LEU A 155 6.65 -3.26 14.39
C LEU A 155 7.88 -3.70 15.21
N PRO A 156 8.77 -2.78 15.61
CA PRO A 156 8.63 -1.32 15.59
C PRO A 156 9.04 -0.63 14.28
N TRP A 157 9.83 -1.30 13.43
CA TRP A 157 10.55 -0.65 12.32
C TRP A 157 9.72 -0.31 11.08
N GLY A 158 8.60 -0.98 10.86
CA GLY A 158 7.68 -0.65 9.77
C GLY A 158 6.95 0.67 9.99
N LEU A 159 6.74 1.11 11.24
CA LEU A 159 6.12 2.40 11.53
C LEU A 159 6.97 3.60 11.03
N PRO A 160 8.26 3.75 11.38
CA PRO A 160 9.07 4.85 10.85
C PRO A 160 9.23 4.77 9.32
N LEU A 161 9.31 3.58 8.73
CA LEU A 161 9.31 3.41 7.27
C LEU A 161 8.01 3.90 6.63
N LEU A 162 6.86 3.58 7.24
CA LEU A 162 5.54 4.03 6.81
C LEU A 162 5.43 5.56 6.87
N LEU A 163 5.85 6.15 7.99
CA LEU A 163 5.83 7.61 8.17
C LEU A 163 6.76 8.31 7.16
N LEU A 164 7.96 7.76 6.92
CA LEU A 164 8.90 8.28 5.93
C LEU A 164 8.30 8.22 4.51
N ALA A 165 7.69 7.10 4.13
CA ALA A 165 7.03 6.95 2.84
C ALA A 165 5.89 7.97 2.67
N ALA A 166 5.08 8.18 3.73
CA ALA A 166 4.02 9.18 3.72
C ALA A 166 4.53 10.63 3.61
N LEU A 167 5.66 10.94 4.24
CA LEU A 167 6.32 12.25 4.10
C LEU A 167 6.82 12.47 2.68
N VAL A 168 7.50 11.47 2.09
CA VAL A 168 7.99 11.53 0.70
C VAL A 168 6.84 11.73 -0.28
N PHE A 169 5.76 10.97 -0.12
CA PHE A 169 4.55 11.11 -0.93
C PHE A 169 3.94 12.51 -0.84
N THR A 170 3.79 13.04 0.38
CA THR A 170 3.20 14.37 0.61
C THR A 170 4.06 15.47 -0.02
N ARG A 171 5.39 15.37 0.08
CA ARG A 171 6.33 16.31 -0.53
C ARG A 171 6.27 16.28 -2.06
N ARG A 172 6.22 15.09 -2.67
CA ARG A 172 6.11 14.94 -4.13
C ARG A 172 4.83 15.56 -4.70
N GLN A 173 3.72 15.48 -3.96
CA GLN A 173 2.45 16.09 -4.35
C GLN A 173 2.34 17.59 -4.06
N ALA A 174 3.23 18.13 -3.22
CA ALA A 174 3.30 19.56 -2.95
C ALA A 174 4.09 20.31 -4.03
N LEU A 175 5.02 19.63 -4.70
CA LEU A 175 5.70 20.21 -5.86
C LEU A 175 4.68 20.51 -6.95
N PRO A 176 4.60 21.76 -7.45
CA PRO A 176 3.73 22.08 -8.57
C PRO A 176 4.14 21.17 -9.73
N THR A 177 3.20 20.32 -10.16
CA THR A 177 3.29 19.56 -11.40
C THR A 177 3.83 20.49 -12.48
N ARG A 178 4.99 20.12 -13.07
CA ARG A 178 5.70 20.81 -14.15
C ARG A 178 4.80 21.83 -14.85
N ALA A 179 5.13 23.11 -14.67
CA ALA A 179 4.57 24.19 -15.44
C ALA A 179 4.48 23.76 -16.92
N GLY A 180 3.27 23.81 -17.47
CA GLY A 180 3.09 23.81 -18.92
C GLY A 180 3.90 24.97 -19.53
N PRO A 181 4.24 24.89 -20.83
CA PRO A 181 5.22 25.78 -21.45
C PRO A 181 4.90 27.25 -21.18
N GLY A 182 5.93 27.98 -20.75
CA GLY A 182 5.84 29.33 -20.21
C GLY A 182 4.98 30.27 -21.05
N ILE A 183 3.96 30.83 -20.40
CA ILE A 183 3.38 32.10 -20.81
C ILE A 183 4.48 33.15 -20.61
N ARG A 184 5.23 33.42 -21.67
CA ARG A 184 6.12 34.58 -21.77
C ARG A 184 5.27 35.81 -21.47
N ARG A 185 5.61 36.53 -20.39
CA ARG A 185 5.14 37.91 -20.21
C ARG A 185 5.77 38.75 -21.31
N PRO A 186 5.01 39.53 -22.11
CA PRO A 186 5.60 40.55 -22.94
C PRO A 186 6.23 41.58 -22.00
N SER A 187 7.55 41.77 -22.15
CA SER A 187 8.25 42.94 -21.65
C SER A 187 7.67 44.17 -22.34
N HIS A 188 7.45 45.21 -21.54
CA HIS A 188 7.01 46.54 -21.92
C HIS A 188 7.79 47.12 -23.11
#